data_AF-A0A410P2Q2-F1
#
_entry.id   AF-A0A410P2Q2-F1
#
_cell.length_a   1.000
_cell.length_b   1.000
_cell.length_c   1.000
_cell.angle_alpha   90.00
_cell.angle_beta   90.00
_cell.angle_gamma   90.00
#
_symmetry.space_group_name_H-M   'P 1'
#
loop_
_entity.id
_entity.type
_entity.pdbx_description
1 polymer ?
#
loop_
_entity_poly.entity_id
_entity_poly.type
_entity_poly.pdbx_seq_one_letter_code
_entity_poly.pdbx_strand_id
1 'polypeptide(L)'
;MFRLKNGLLLLVCAMFFFGAAGCTVIFQKGRRSDMEKIRELQDEVDRLSQIRADLEEQLKGIKGVSLSMEERGLVITFLDEVLFDSGKAKIKPEASVPLDKVASVITSEASDFDIGIEGHTDNVPIKYSGWKSNWELSTARATSVLHYLIEKGVSPSRLAAIGYGEFRPVVSNDTAEGRSKNRRVEIVILPQLRKVAQVPQQAAPAAEEQMMEPAENLK
;
A
#
# COMPACT_ATOMS: atom_id res chain seq x y z
N MET A 1 -85.03 -12.38 -13.43
CA MET A 1 -83.79 -12.00 -12.74
C MET A 1 -82.75 -11.68 -13.82
N PHE A 2 -82.74 -10.45 -14.34
CA PHE A 2 -81.89 -10.01 -15.45
C PHE A 2 -81.71 -8.47 -15.41
N ARG A 3 -80.46 -8.02 -15.57
CA ARG A 3 -79.96 -6.71 -16.09
C ARG A 3 -80.48 -5.37 -15.51
N LEU A 4 -79.55 -4.58 -14.95
CA LEU A 4 -79.44 -3.12 -15.16
C LEU A 4 -77.98 -2.82 -15.58
N LYS A 5 -77.69 -2.38 -16.81
CA LYS A 5 -77.82 -1.04 -17.43
C LYS A 5 -76.67 -0.06 -17.09
N ASN A 6 -75.71 -0.03 -18.01
CA ASN A 6 -74.95 1.07 -18.62
C ASN A 6 -75.15 2.51 -18.09
N GLY A 7 -74.02 3.25 -18.00
CA GLY A 7 -73.89 4.52 -18.75
C GLY A 7 -73.49 5.80 -17.97
N LEU A 8 -72.20 6.15 -18.06
CA LEU A 8 -71.67 7.48 -18.44
C LEU A 8 -71.84 8.71 -17.51
N LEU A 9 -70.75 9.14 -16.87
CA LEU A 9 -70.30 10.56 -16.77
C LEU A 9 -68.82 10.59 -16.32
N LEU A 10 -67.84 10.65 -17.23
CA LEU A 10 -67.12 11.82 -17.74
C LEU A 10 -66.19 12.58 -16.75
N LEU A 11 -64.89 12.47 -17.06
CA LEU A 11 -63.84 13.50 -17.08
C LEU A 11 -62.89 13.71 -15.86
N VAL A 12 -61.59 13.68 -16.22
CA VAL A 12 -60.40 14.31 -15.63
C VAL A 12 -59.55 13.46 -14.66
N CYS A 13 -58.55 12.78 -15.24
CA CYS A 13 -57.13 13.07 -14.96
C CYS A 13 -56.27 12.24 -15.92
N ALA A 14 -55.93 12.86 -17.04
CA ALA A 14 -54.77 12.48 -17.83
C ALA A 14 -53.48 12.82 -17.07
N MET A 15 -52.40 12.11 -17.37
CA MET A 15 -51.05 12.23 -16.80
C MET A 15 -50.98 11.66 -15.37
N PHE A 16 -50.26 10.58 -15.06
CA PHE A 16 -48.83 10.39 -15.23
C PHE A 16 -48.50 8.89 -15.38
N PHE A 17 -48.28 8.44 -16.59
CA PHE A 17 -47.44 7.27 -16.88
C PHE A 17 -46.10 7.82 -17.37
N PHE A 18 -45.15 8.12 -16.49
CA PHE A 18 -43.73 8.25 -16.88
C PHE A 18 -42.80 8.11 -15.66
N GLY A 19 -42.12 6.97 -15.60
CA GLY A 19 -40.67 6.97 -15.35
C GLY A 19 -40.14 7.12 -13.93
N ALA A 20 -40.56 6.30 -12.97
CA ALA A 20 -39.83 6.11 -11.70
C ALA A 20 -38.61 5.16 -11.84
N ALA A 21 -37.96 5.10 -13.01
CA ALA A 21 -36.81 4.22 -13.28
C ALA A 21 -35.44 4.94 -13.15
N GLY A 22 -35.43 6.24 -12.85
CA GLY A 22 -34.21 7.07 -12.92
C GLY A 22 -33.42 7.24 -11.61
N CYS A 23 -33.99 6.99 -10.43
CA CYS A 23 -33.36 7.41 -9.16
C CYS A 23 -32.76 6.25 -8.32
N THR A 24 -33.03 4.99 -8.66
CA THR A 24 -32.56 3.85 -7.84
C THR A 24 -31.19 3.32 -8.26
N VAL A 25 -30.75 3.58 -9.50
CA VAL A 25 -29.57 2.93 -10.09
C VAL A 25 -28.25 3.59 -9.66
N ILE A 26 -28.24 4.89 -9.37
CA ILE A 26 -27.00 5.62 -9.06
C ILE A 26 -26.50 5.34 -7.62
N PHE A 27 -27.40 5.07 -6.66
CA PHE A 27 -27.04 4.86 -5.24
C PHE A 27 -26.66 3.39 -4.89
N GLN A 28 -26.99 2.42 -5.73
CA GLN A 28 -26.59 1.01 -5.51
C GLN A 28 -25.14 0.72 -5.97
N LYS A 29 -24.63 1.46 -6.96
CA LYS A 29 -23.31 1.18 -7.54
C LYS A 29 -22.15 1.53 -6.61
N GLY A 30 -22.25 2.64 -5.86
CA GLY A 30 -21.25 3.04 -4.86
C GLY A 30 -21.10 2.02 -3.73
N ARG A 31 -22.21 1.65 -3.06
CA ARG A 31 -22.18 0.69 -1.94
C ARG A 31 -21.66 -0.71 -2.30
N ARG A 32 -21.91 -1.19 -3.53
CA ARG A 32 -21.39 -2.49 -3.97
C ARG A 32 -19.88 -2.45 -4.22
N SER A 33 -19.40 -1.41 -4.89
CA SER A 33 -17.97 -1.22 -5.14
C SER A 33 -17.17 -1.06 -3.84
N ASP A 34 -17.72 -0.35 -2.86
CA ASP A 34 -17.05 -0.15 -1.57
C ASP A 34 -16.98 -1.46 -0.77
N MET A 35 -18.06 -2.26 -0.76
CA MET A 35 -18.07 -3.57 -0.10
C MET A 35 -17.10 -4.57 -0.77
N GLU A 36 -17.03 -4.58 -2.09
CA GLU A 36 -16.07 -5.41 -2.84
C GLU A 36 -14.63 -5.02 -2.49
N LYS A 37 -14.34 -3.71 -2.41
CA LYS A 37 -13.02 -3.20 -2.08
C LYS A 37 -12.62 -3.50 -0.63
N ILE A 38 -13.54 -3.34 0.32
CA ILE A 38 -13.31 -3.71 1.72
C ILE A 38 -12.98 -5.20 1.84
N ARG A 39 -13.68 -6.05 1.07
CA ARG A 39 -13.40 -7.48 1.05
C ARG A 39 -12.02 -7.79 0.45
N GLU A 40 -11.64 -7.18 -0.67
CA GLU A 40 -10.31 -7.37 -1.28
C GLU A 40 -9.20 -6.97 -0.29
N LEU A 41 -9.36 -5.85 0.40
CA LEU A 41 -8.43 -5.40 1.44
C LEU A 41 -8.36 -6.37 2.62
N GLN A 42 -9.51 -6.93 3.05
CA GLN A 42 -9.55 -7.91 4.12
C GLN A 42 -8.81 -9.20 3.73
N ASP A 43 -9.05 -9.72 2.53
CA ASP A 43 -8.39 -10.91 2.00
C ASP A 43 -6.86 -10.71 1.94
N GLU A 44 -6.41 -9.50 1.62
CA GLU A 44 -5.00 -9.13 1.60
C GLU A 44 -4.37 -9.03 3.01
N VAL A 45 -5.07 -8.42 3.97
CA VAL A 45 -4.64 -8.38 5.37
C VAL A 45 -4.53 -9.79 5.95
N ASP A 46 -5.47 -10.68 5.61
CA ASP A 46 -5.44 -12.07 6.04
C ASP A 46 -4.25 -12.82 5.43
N ARG A 47 -3.91 -12.58 4.15
CA ARG A 47 -2.69 -13.12 3.53
C ARG A 47 -1.41 -12.63 4.20
N LEU A 48 -1.29 -11.32 4.46
CA LEU A 48 -0.13 -10.78 5.17
C LEU A 48 -0.01 -11.35 6.59
N SER A 49 -1.14 -11.58 7.25
CA SER A 49 -1.19 -12.22 8.57
C SER A 49 -0.70 -13.67 8.53
N GLN A 50 -1.03 -14.42 7.47
CA GLN A 50 -0.55 -15.79 7.27
C GLN A 50 0.97 -15.81 6.98
N ILE A 51 1.45 -14.93 6.10
CA ILE A 51 2.88 -14.76 5.78
C ILE A 51 3.67 -14.40 7.04
N ARG A 52 3.12 -13.50 7.87
CA ARG A 52 3.71 -13.15 9.16
C ARG A 52 3.87 -14.36 10.05
N ALA A 53 2.84 -15.20 10.18
CA ALA A 53 2.88 -16.38 11.03
C ALA A 53 3.96 -17.39 10.59
N ASP A 54 4.10 -17.60 9.28
CA ASP A 54 5.17 -18.47 8.74
C ASP A 54 6.56 -17.89 9.02
N LEU A 55 6.76 -16.59 8.74
CA LEU A 55 8.03 -15.92 9.06
C LEU A 55 8.36 -15.95 10.55
N GLU A 56 7.38 -15.77 11.44
CA GLU A 56 7.58 -15.86 12.89
C GLU A 56 8.08 -17.25 13.30
N GLU A 57 7.54 -18.32 12.73
CA GLU A 57 8.01 -19.68 13.01
C GLU A 57 9.39 -19.93 12.40
N GLN A 58 9.63 -19.50 11.16
CA GLN A 58 10.93 -19.67 10.51
C GLN A 58 12.05 -18.89 11.21
N LEU A 59 11.78 -17.67 11.68
CA LEU A 59 12.77 -16.77 12.30
C LEU A 59 12.88 -16.93 13.81
N LYS A 60 12.12 -17.86 14.39
CA LYS A 60 12.12 -18.18 15.82
C LYS A 60 13.53 -18.46 16.34
N GLY A 61 13.87 -17.80 17.45
CA GLY A 61 15.17 -17.94 18.11
C GLY A 61 16.31 -17.14 17.47
N ILE A 62 16.08 -16.48 16.34
CA ILE A 62 17.07 -15.56 15.75
C ILE A 62 17.01 -14.23 16.49
N LYS A 63 18.10 -13.86 17.15
CA LYS A 63 18.20 -12.60 17.90
C LYS A 63 18.31 -11.42 16.94
N GLY A 64 17.72 -10.30 17.33
CA GLY A 64 17.78 -9.03 16.58
C GLY A 64 16.95 -9.02 15.29
N VAL A 65 16.00 -9.94 15.15
CA VAL A 65 14.96 -9.93 14.12
C VAL A 65 13.60 -9.88 14.80
N SER A 66 12.70 -9.01 14.33
CA SER A 66 11.33 -8.89 14.85
C SER A 66 10.34 -8.58 13.73
N LEU A 67 9.07 -8.95 13.93
CA LEU A 67 8.01 -8.75 12.96
C LEU A 67 6.88 -7.90 13.56
N SER A 68 6.34 -6.97 12.79
CA SER A 68 5.20 -6.13 13.16
C SER A 68 4.25 -5.95 11.97
N MET A 69 2.95 -5.92 12.25
CA MET A 69 1.95 -5.40 11.31
C MET A 69 1.83 -3.90 11.52
N GLU A 70 2.05 -3.13 10.47
CA GLU A 70 1.95 -1.66 10.48
C GLU A 70 1.02 -1.18 9.35
N GLU A 71 0.68 0.10 9.34
CA GLU A 71 -0.20 0.70 8.33
C GLU A 71 0.33 0.52 6.89
N ARG A 72 1.66 0.49 6.74
CA ARG A 72 2.36 0.28 5.47
C ARG A 72 2.47 -1.18 5.04
N GLY A 73 2.11 -2.14 5.89
CA GLY A 73 2.20 -3.58 5.61
C GLY A 73 2.89 -4.40 6.68
N LEU A 74 3.37 -5.59 6.31
CA LEU A 74 4.14 -6.45 7.20
C LEU A 74 5.60 -6.00 7.21
N VAL A 75 6.11 -5.62 8.37
CA VAL A 75 7.46 -5.10 8.57
C VAL A 75 8.32 -6.15 9.27
N ILE A 76 9.40 -6.55 8.63
CA ILE A 76 10.45 -7.38 9.20
C ILE A 76 11.64 -6.49 9.54
N THR A 77 11.89 -6.29 10.83
CA THR A 77 12.97 -5.45 11.33
C THR A 77 14.19 -6.29 11.65
N PHE A 78 15.34 -5.89 11.11
CA PHE A 78 16.65 -6.42 11.42
C PHE A 78 17.50 -5.35 12.12
N LEU A 79 18.03 -5.66 13.29
CA LEU A 79 19.01 -4.79 13.93
C LEU A 79 20.33 -4.79 13.13
N ASP A 80 20.95 -3.62 13.06
CA ASP A 80 22.17 -3.40 12.28
C ASP A 80 23.31 -4.36 12.64
N GLU A 81 23.49 -4.66 13.93
CA GLU A 81 24.53 -5.57 14.43
C GLU A 81 24.40 -7.03 13.93
N VAL A 82 23.18 -7.43 13.54
CA VAL A 82 22.91 -8.72 12.93
C VAL A 82 23.38 -8.73 11.48
N LEU A 83 23.09 -7.67 10.74
CA LEU A 83 23.33 -7.59 9.29
C LEU A 83 24.73 -7.11 8.92
N PHE A 84 25.30 -6.18 9.67
CA PHE A 84 26.48 -5.41 9.27
C PHE A 84 27.49 -5.24 10.41
N ASP A 85 28.75 -5.04 10.05
CA ASP A 85 29.72 -4.48 10.98
C ASP A 85 29.49 -2.97 11.13
N SER A 86 29.99 -2.41 12.25
CA SER A 86 29.93 -0.97 12.51
C SER A 86 30.47 -0.14 11.35
N GLY A 87 29.65 0.81 10.87
CA GLY A 87 29.98 1.71 9.77
C GLY A 87 30.04 1.06 8.38
N LYS A 88 29.81 -0.26 8.25
CA LYS A 88 29.84 -0.95 6.97
C LYS A 88 28.43 -1.17 6.43
N ALA A 89 28.36 -1.35 5.11
CA ALA A 89 27.15 -1.76 4.40
C ALA A 89 27.29 -3.14 3.74
N LYS A 90 28.39 -3.87 4.00
CA LYS A 90 28.55 -5.25 3.51
C LYS A 90 27.84 -6.21 4.46
N ILE A 91 26.91 -7.00 3.94
CA ILE A 91 26.18 -8.01 4.71
C ILE A 91 27.15 -9.05 5.26
N LYS A 92 27.03 -9.34 6.55
CA LYS A 92 27.80 -10.36 7.26
C LYS A 92 27.41 -11.76 6.79
N PRO A 93 28.35 -12.72 6.68
CA PRO A 93 28.01 -14.10 6.32
C PRO A 93 26.96 -14.73 7.23
N GLU A 94 26.98 -14.42 8.53
CA GLU A 94 26.03 -14.96 9.50
C GLU A 94 24.60 -14.44 9.31
N ALA A 95 24.45 -13.27 8.68
CA ALA A 95 23.15 -12.68 8.35
C ALA A 95 22.43 -13.40 7.18
N SER A 96 23.14 -14.26 6.44
CA SER A 96 22.58 -15.00 5.32
C SER A 96 21.42 -15.90 5.75
N VAL A 97 21.52 -16.55 6.91
CA VAL A 97 20.50 -17.50 7.40
C VAL A 97 19.13 -16.85 7.56
N PRO A 98 18.96 -15.76 8.33
CA PRO A 98 17.64 -15.13 8.43
C PRO A 98 17.21 -14.43 7.13
N LEU A 99 18.12 -13.86 6.35
CA LEU A 99 17.77 -13.24 5.07
C LEU A 99 17.30 -14.28 4.03
N ASP A 100 17.85 -15.48 4.04
CA ASP A 100 17.44 -16.59 3.15
C ASP A 100 16.03 -17.05 3.47
N LYS A 101 15.67 -17.12 4.76
CA LYS A 101 14.30 -17.42 5.20
C LYS A 101 13.32 -16.37 4.72
N VAL A 102 13.66 -15.08 4.91
CA VAL A 102 12.83 -13.97 4.41
C VAL A 102 12.69 -14.03 2.88
N ALA A 103 13.79 -14.22 2.16
CA ALA A 103 13.77 -14.31 0.70
C ALA A 103 12.91 -15.49 0.22
N SER A 104 13.03 -16.66 0.85
CA SER A 104 12.22 -17.84 0.55
C SER A 104 10.73 -17.50 0.63
N VAL A 105 10.28 -16.94 1.76
CA VAL A 105 8.86 -16.58 1.95
C VAL A 105 8.40 -15.52 0.94
N ILE A 106 9.24 -14.52 0.65
CA ILE A 106 8.91 -13.50 -0.37
C ILE A 106 8.70 -14.14 -1.74
N THR A 107 9.51 -15.14 -2.09
CA THR A 107 9.41 -15.82 -3.39
C THR A 107 8.26 -16.84 -3.46
N SER A 108 7.94 -17.53 -2.36
CA SER A 108 6.92 -18.59 -2.35
C SER A 108 5.52 -18.09 -2.04
N GLU A 109 5.38 -17.16 -1.11
CA GLU A 109 4.08 -16.78 -0.54
C GLU A 109 3.72 -15.32 -0.85
N ALA A 110 4.70 -14.43 -0.90
CA ALA A 110 4.49 -13.01 -1.20
C ALA A 110 4.89 -12.64 -2.65
N SER A 111 4.76 -13.58 -3.60
CA SER A 111 5.29 -13.44 -4.97
C SER A 111 4.63 -12.33 -5.82
N ASP A 112 3.54 -11.75 -5.33
CA ASP A 112 2.75 -10.69 -5.95
C ASP A 112 2.82 -9.36 -5.19
N PHE A 113 3.50 -9.28 -4.04
CA PHE A 113 3.59 -8.07 -3.20
C PHE A 113 4.81 -7.21 -3.56
N ASP A 114 4.70 -5.89 -3.50
CA ASP A 114 5.90 -5.04 -3.60
C ASP A 114 6.67 -5.05 -2.28
N ILE A 115 7.99 -4.87 -2.34
CA ILE A 115 8.88 -4.98 -1.18
C ILE A 115 9.69 -3.68 -1.00
N GLY A 116 9.53 -3.08 0.18
CA GLY A 116 10.24 -1.89 0.63
C GLY A 116 11.48 -2.22 1.48
N ILE A 117 12.62 -1.76 1.00
CA ILE A 117 13.97 -1.62 1.56
C ILE A 117 14.22 -0.42 2.46
N GLU A 118 13.99 -0.39 3.78
CA GLU A 118 14.19 0.83 4.57
C GLU A 118 15.41 0.77 5.51
N GLY A 119 16.37 1.67 5.33
CA GLY A 119 17.56 1.79 6.17
C GLY A 119 17.46 2.94 7.18
N HIS A 120 17.89 2.69 8.42
CA HIS A 120 17.91 3.67 9.51
C HIS A 120 19.24 3.66 10.27
N THR A 121 19.63 4.81 10.82
CA THR A 121 20.78 4.94 11.72
C THR A 121 20.35 5.52 13.06
N ASP A 122 21.29 5.54 14.03
CA ASP A 122 21.19 6.43 15.18
C ASP A 122 21.68 7.84 14.81
N ASN A 123 21.75 8.72 15.82
CA ASN A 123 22.21 10.09 15.66
C ASN A 123 23.72 10.29 15.84
N VAL A 124 24.50 9.22 15.89
CA VAL A 124 25.96 9.35 16.05
C VAL A 124 26.55 9.76 14.70
N PRO A 125 27.29 10.88 14.63
CA PRO A 125 27.87 11.30 13.36
C PRO A 125 28.88 10.28 12.84
N ILE A 126 28.83 10.05 11.53
CA ILE A 126 29.82 9.23 10.83
C ILE A 126 31.18 9.92 10.86
N LYS A 127 32.17 9.27 11.47
CA LYS A 127 33.56 9.77 11.54
C LYS A 127 34.58 8.89 10.82
N TYR A 128 34.35 7.57 10.73
CA TYR A 128 35.39 6.61 10.36
C TYR A 128 34.95 5.53 9.36
N SER A 129 33.95 5.80 8.53
CA SER A 129 33.36 4.76 7.66
C SER A 129 33.30 5.09 6.17
N GLY A 130 33.99 6.15 5.71
CA GLY A 130 34.06 6.53 4.29
C GLY A 130 32.78 7.13 3.72
N TRP A 131 31.66 7.04 4.44
CA TRP A 131 30.40 7.70 4.11
C TRP A 131 30.39 9.16 4.54
N LYS A 132 29.74 10.02 3.76
CA LYS A 132 29.61 11.45 4.04
C LYS A 132 28.57 11.75 5.12
N SER A 133 27.57 10.88 5.27
CA SER A 133 26.49 11.08 6.23
C SER A 133 25.79 9.76 6.62
N ASN A 134 25.01 9.83 7.70
CA ASN A 134 24.10 8.76 8.10
C ASN A 134 23.06 8.42 7.01
N TRP A 135 22.66 9.42 6.22
CA TRP A 135 21.78 9.21 5.07
C TRP A 135 22.42 8.27 4.04
N GLU A 136 23.68 8.52 3.68
CA GLU A 136 24.40 7.70 2.72
C GLU A 136 24.60 6.26 3.24
N LEU A 137 25.01 6.11 4.50
CA LEU A 137 25.17 4.78 5.12
C LEU A 137 23.85 3.99 5.14
N SER A 138 22.75 4.62 5.57
CA SER A 138 21.44 3.96 5.60
C SER A 138 20.97 3.52 4.21
N THR A 139 21.17 4.37 3.20
CA THR A 139 20.80 4.08 1.81
C THR A 139 21.63 2.93 1.25
N ALA A 140 22.94 2.93 1.51
CA ALA A 140 23.84 1.86 1.11
C ALA A 140 23.44 0.52 1.76
N ARG A 141 23.09 0.51 3.04
CA ARG A 141 22.64 -0.70 3.75
C ARG A 141 21.34 -1.27 3.20
N ALA A 142 20.35 -0.41 2.97
CA ALA A 142 19.09 -0.82 2.34
C ALA A 142 19.34 -1.41 0.94
N THR A 143 20.24 -0.79 0.17
CA THR A 143 20.62 -1.25 -1.17
C THR A 143 21.34 -2.60 -1.13
N SER A 144 22.21 -2.84 -0.15
CA SER A 144 22.85 -4.15 0.02
C SER A 144 21.84 -5.28 0.28
N VAL A 145 20.83 -5.02 1.11
CA VAL A 145 19.76 -6.00 1.34
C VAL A 145 18.92 -6.20 0.09
N LEU A 146 18.62 -5.14 -0.65
CA LEU A 146 17.95 -5.23 -1.95
C LEU A 146 18.73 -6.14 -2.92
N HIS A 147 20.04 -5.94 -3.07
CA HIS A 147 20.87 -6.79 -3.93
C HIS A 147 20.88 -8.24 -3.47
N TYR A 148 20.95 -8.47 -2.15
CA TYR A 148 20.85 -9.82 -1.59
C TYR A 148 19.54 -10.50 -1.97
N LEU A 149 18.40 -9.81 -1.85
CA LEU A 149 17.10 -10.37 -2.22
C LEU A 149 17.00 -10.67 -3.72
N ILE A 150 17.61 -9.83 -4.58
CA ILE A 150 17.70 -10.11 -6.03
C ILE A 150 18.49 -11.39 -6.29
N GLU A 151 19.65 -11.56 -5.63
CA GLU A 151 20.47 -12.77 -5.75
C GLU A 151 19.71 -14.03 -5.31
N LYS A 152 18.74 -13.89 -4.40
CA LYS A 152 17.86 -14.97 -3.93
C LYS A 152 16.61 -15.18 -4.78
N GLY A 153 16.45 -14.44 -5.87
CA GLY A 153 15.39 -14.65 -6.86
C GLY A 153 14.18 -13.72 -6.73
N VAL A 154 14.23 -12.70 -5.86
CA VAL A 154 13.17 -11.69 -5.82
C VAL A 154 13.27 -10.78 -7.04
N SER A 155 12.16 -10.58 -7.76
CA SER A 155 12.15 -9.76 -8.98
C SER A 155 12.55 -8.31 -8.69
N PRO A 156 13.56 -7.73 -9.37
CA PRO A 156 13.96 -6.35 -9.18
C PRO A 156 12.84 -5.33 -9.41
N SER A 157 11.87 -5.64 -10.26
CA SER A 157 10.73 -4.75 -10.56
C SER A 157 9.81 -4.49 -9.37
N ARG A 158 9.91 -5.31 -8.32
CA ARG A 158 9.09 -5.24 -7.09
C ARG A 158 9.85 -4.64 -5.91
N LEU A 159 11.13 -4.32 -6.07
CA LEU A 159 11.99 -3.88 -4.99
C LEU A 159 12.22 -2.37 -5.04
N ALA A 160 12.13 -1.72 -3.90
CA ALA A 160 12.56 -0.35 -3.70
C ALA A 160 13.49 -0.27 -2.49
N ALA A 161 14.49 0.61 -2.50
CA ALA A 161 15.34 0.87 -1.33
C ALA A 161 15.41 2.36 -1.02
N ILE A 162 15.29 2.70 0.27
CA ILE A 162 15.24 4.06 0.80
C ILE A 162 16.09 4.10 2.07
N GLY A 163 16.95 5.11 2.20
CA GLY A 163 17.62 5.44 3.45
C GLY A 163 17.00 6.66 4.11
N TYR A 164 16.69 6.57 5.40
CA TYR A 164 16.16 7.69 6.18
C TYR A 164 17.19 8.37 7.08
N GLY A 165 18.41 7.83 7.15
CA GLY A 165 19.42 8.26 8.13
C GLY A 165 18.88 8.20 9.56
N GLU A 166 19.14 9.26 10.33
CA GLU A 166 18.79 9.37 11.75
C GLU A 166 17.40 9.96 12.00
N PHE A 167 16.68 10.37 10.95
CA PHE A 167 15.50 11.22 11.04
C PHE A 167 14.17 10.47 11.25
N ARG A 168 14.23 9.14 11.42
CA ARG A 168 13.09 8.28 11.80
C ARG A 168 13.44 7.36 12.97
N PRO A 169 13.74 7.93 14.16
CA PRO A 169 14.01 7.12 15.34
C PRO A 169 12.71 6.47 15.84
N VAL A 170 12.78 5.21 16.27
CA VAL A 170 11.67 4.50 16.91
C VAL A 170 11.69 4.67 18.43
N VAL A 171 12.85 5.01 18.99
CA VAL A 171 13.07 5.28 20.41
C VAL A 171 14.09 6.42 20.58
N SER A 172 14.22 6.98 21.79
CA SER A 172 15.23 8.01 22.06
C SER A 172 16.66 7.53 21.74
N ASN A 173 17.50 8.42 21.23
CA ASN A 173 18.93 8.19 20.98
C ASN A 173 19.82 8.47 22.22
N ASP A 174 19.25 8.83 23.36
CA ASP A 174 20.02 9.22 24.56
C ASP A 174 20.79 8.02 25.16
N THR A 175 20.24 6.81 25.04
CA THR A 175 20.84 5.58 25.58
C THR A 175 21.48 4.72 24.51
N ALA A 176 22.45 3.88 24.89
CA ALA A 176 23.12 2.97 23.96
C ALA A 176 22.16 1.92 23.39
N GLU A 177 21.24 1.45 24.22
CA GLU A 177 20.17 0.52 23.87
C GLU A 177 19.21 1.16 22.87
N GLY A 178 18.83 2.43 23.10
CA GLY A 178 17.97 3.18 22.20
C GLY A 178 18.61 3.38 20.83
N ARG A 179 19.89 3.78 20.80
CA ARG A 179 20.66 3.87 19.55
C ARG A 179 20.75 2.53 18.82
N SER A 180 20.95 1.43 19.54
CA SER A 180 20.99 0.09 18.92
C SER A 180 19.68 -0.27 18.23
N LYS A 181 18.54 0.05 18.85
CA LYS A 181 17.22 -0.14 18.23
C LYS A 181 16.99 0.75 17.01
N ASN A 182 17.52 1.97 17.01
CA ASN A 182 17.36 2.90 15.87
C ASN A 182 18.20 2.48 14.66
N ARG A 183 19.39 1.88 14.87
CA ARG A 183 20.20 1.29 13.82
C ARG A 183 19.58 -0.03 13.36
N ARG A 184 18.79 0.03 12.29
CA ARG A 184 18.05 -1.13 11.76
C ARG A 184 17.83 -1.03 10.26
N VAL A 185 17.53 -2.16 9.65
CA VAL A 185 16.96 -2.25 8.31
C VAL A 185 15.60 -2.93 8.41
N GLU A 186 14.61 -2.37 7.76
CA GLU A 186 13.25 -2.89 7.71
C GLU A 186 12.96 -3.37 6.29
N ILE A 187 12.48 -4.60 6.17
CA ILE A 187 11.93 -5.15 4.93
C ILE A 187 10.41 -5.10 5.08
N VAL A 188 9.75 -4.34 4.21
CA VAL A 188 8.31 -4.09 4.25
C VAL A 188 7.63 -4.82 3.11
N ILE A 189 6.74 -5.76 3.39
CA ILE A 189 5.85 -6.36 2.40
C ILE A 189 4.61 -5.48 2.28
N LEU A 190 4.52 -4.76 1.17
CA LEU A 190 3.54 -3.70 0.93
C LEU A 190 2.22 -4.30 0.43
N PRO A 191 1.06 -4.00 1.03
CA PRO A 191 -0.22 -4.41 0.48
C PRO A 191 -0.40 -3.79 -0.91
N GLN A 192 -0.84 -4.62 -1.86
CA GLN A 192 -1.27 -4.27 -3.19
C GLN A 192 -2.59 -3.50 -3.14
N LEU A 193 -2.49 -2.22 -2.77
CA LEU A 193 -3.54 -1.25 -3.05
C LEU A 193 -3.61 -1.05 -4.56
N ARG A 194 -4.27 -1.97 -5.28
CA ARG A 194 -4.54 -1.84 -6.71
C ARG A 194 -5.13 -0.46 -6.94
N LYS A 195 -4.36 0.40 -7.61
CA LYS A 195 -4.87 1.66 -8.16
C LYS A 195 -6.04 1.25 -9.05
N VAL A 196 -7.25 1.56 -8.61
CA VAL A 196 -8.45 1.48 -9.44
C VAL A 196 -8.08 2.28 -10.70
N ALA A 197 -7.92 1.59 -11.83
CA ALA A 197 -7.82 2.26 -13.11
C ALA A 197 -8.97 3.26 -13.14
N GLN A 198 -8.64 4.54 -13.23
CA GLN A 198 -9.62 5.62 -13.24
C GLN A 198 -10.75 5.18 -14.16
N VAL A 199 -11.94 4.95 -13.60
CA VAL A 199 -13.14 4.74 -14.41
C VAL A 199 -13.12 5.91 -15.38
N PRO A 200 -13.09 5.70 -16.72
CA PRO A 200 -13.11 6.81 -17.65
C PRO A 200 -14.30 7.64 -17.25
N GLN A 201 -14.03 8.86 -16.77
CA GLN A 201 -15.06 9.81 -16.43
C GLN A 201 -15.77 10.06 -17.76
N GLN A 202 -16.90 9.38 -17.97
CA GLN A 202 -17.68 9.52 -19.18
C GLN A 202 -17.88 11.01 -19.38
N ALA A 203 -17.33 11.52 -20.49
CA ALA A 203 -17.38 12.93 -20.82
C ALA A 203 -18.82 13.40 -20.62
N ALA A 204 -19.02 14.40 -19.77
CA ALA A 204 -20.31 15.03 -19.62
C ALA A 204 -20.80 15.41 -21.02
N PRO A 205 -22.08 15.16 -21.37
CA PRO A 205 -22.59 15.58 -22.67
C PRO A 205 -22.42 17.09 -22.77
N ALA A 206 -21.76 17.54 -23.83
CA ALA A 206 -21.66 18.96 -24.16
C ALA A 206 -23.08 19.53 -24.19
N ALA A 207 -23.36 20.46 -23.29
CA ALA A 207 -24.59 21.23 -23.35
C ALA A 207 -24.53 22.08 -24.62
N GLU A 208 -25.30 21.69 -25.64
CA GLU A 208 -25.78 22.61 -26.66
C GLU A 208 -26.68 23.62 -25.96
N GLU A 209 -26.12 24.78 -25.61
CA GLU A 209 -26.90 25.98 -25.38
C GLU A 209 -26.76 26.87 -26.63
N GLN A 210 -27.67 26.63 -27.58
CA GLN A 210 -28.07 27.66 -28.53
C GLN A 210 -28.67 28.83 -27.75
N MET A 211 -27.97 29.97 -27.74
CA MET A 211 -28.55 31.26 -27.38
C MET A 211 -28.16 32.31 -28.43
N MET A 212 -29.03 32.39 -29.45
CA MET A 212 -29.63 33.59 -30.04
C MET A 212 -28.72 34.83 -30.22
N GLU A 213 -28.34 35.10 -31.48
CA GLU A 213 -27.92 36.44 -31.92
C GLU A 213 -29.03 37.47 -31.61
N PRO A 214 -28.72 38.64 -31.02
CA PRO A 214 -29.66 39.75 -31.03
C PRO A 214 -29.61 40.42 -32.40
N ALA A 215 -30.80 40.49 -33.01
CA ALA A 215 -31.06 41.21 -34.25
C ALA A 215 -30.56 42.66 -34.18
N GLU A 216 -29.82 43.02 -35.22
CA GLU A 216 -29.60 44.38 -35.67
C GLU A 216 -30.97 45.08 -35.89
N ASN A 217 -31.24 46.19 -35.20
CA ASN A 217 -31.98 47.33 -35.76
C ASN A 217 -32.17 48.56 -34.86
N LEU A 218 -31.99 49.72 -35.52
CA LEU A 218 -32.72 51.00 -35.36
C LEU A 218 -32.36 51.97 -34.20
N LYS A 219 -31.33 52.81 -34.41
CA LYS A 219 -31.41 54.26 -34.72
C LYS A 219 -30.16 55.02 -34.29
#